data_AF-A0A819EEI3-F1
#
_entry.id   AF-A0A819EEI3-F1
#
_cell.length_a   1.000
_cell.length_b   1.000
_cell.length_c   1.000
_cell.angle_alpha   90.00
_cell.angle_beta   90.00
_cell.angle_gamma   90.00
#
_symmetry.space_group_name_H-M   'P 1'
#
loop_
_entity.id
_entity.type
_entity.pdbx_description
1 polymer ?
#
loop_
_entity_poly.entity_id
_entity_poly.type
_entity_poly.pdbx_seq_one_letter_code
_entity_poly.pdbx_strand_id
1 'polypeptide(L)'
;MWQTINLTNYVNSLLIDAQTVKFNLSAWLGGYSTQDDYVVVSLTFADENNQIIGNATSVGPVLANDRGDKTSLIFRQTNGYVPVGARFLTLFVIFTRREGTISNGAVDNIAVYLYQ
;
A
#
# COMPACT_ATOMS: atom_id res chain seq x y z
N MET A 1 -5.86 9.58 -2.34
CA MET A 1 -5.81 9.96 -0.91
C MET A 1 -4.48 9.51 -0.31
N TRP A 2 -4.06 10.09 0.81
CA TRP A 2 -2.88 9.61 1.54
C TRP A 2 -3.06 9.72 3.05
N GLN A 3 -2.28 8.95 3.79
CA GLN A 3 -2.18 9.04 5.24
C GLN A 3 -0.73 8.81 5.68
N THR A 4 -0.20 9.72 6.48
CA THR A 4 1.14 9.59 7.09
C THR A 4 1.00 9.18 8.54
N ILE A 5 1.79 8.21 8.96
CA ILE A 5 1.82 7.63 10.31
C ILE A 5 3.22 7.79 10.87
N ASN A 6 3.32 8.33 12.09
CA ASN A 6 4.56 8.37 12.84
C ASN A 6 4.83 6.99 13.47
N LEU A 7 5.90 6.33 13.04
CA LEU A 7 6.31 5.00 13.48
C LEU A 7 6.75 4.97 14.95
N THR A 8 7.23 6.08 15.49
CA THR A 8 7.73 6.13 16.88
C THR A 8 6.64 5.83 17.91
N ASN A 9 5.37 5.97 17.53
CA ASN A 9 4.22 5.66 18.37
C ASN A 9 3.87 4.16 18.42
N TYR A 10 4.46 3.35 17.53
CA TYR A 10 4.08 1.95 17.30
C TYR A 10 5.25 0.97 17.40
N VAL A 11 6.48 1.41 17.11
CA VAL A 11 7.68 0.57 17.09
C VAL A 11 8.84 1.33 17.71
N ASN A 12 9.66 0.63 18.51
CA ASN A 12 10.90 1.19 19.04
C ASN A 12 11.88 1.45 17.88
N SER A 13 12.32 2.70 17.73
CA SER A 13 13.22 3.13 16.65
C SER A 13 14.54 2.34 16.62
N LEU A 14 15.04 1.88 17.76
CA LEU A 14 16.26 1.07 17.81
C LEU A 14 16.12 -0.25 17.04
N LEU A 15 14.91 -0.82 16.98
CA LEU A 15 14.65 -2.05 16.23
C LEU A 15 14.61 -1.79 14.71
N ILE A 16 14.05 -0.64 14.32
CA ILE A 16 14.06 -0.16 12.93
C ILE A 16 15.50 0.09 12.50
N ASP A 17 16.28 0.77 13.33
CA ASP A 17 17.67 1.15 13.04
C ASP A 17 18.60 -0.07 13.02
N ALA A 18 18.27 -1.12 13.76
CA ALA A 18 18.93 -2.43 13.68
C ALA A 18 18.47 -3.30 12.49
N GLN A 19 17.57 -2.80 11.62
CA GLN A 19 17.03 -3.51 10.46
C GLN A 19 16.30 -4.82 10.79
N THR A 20 15.70 -4.91 11.98
CA THR A 20 15.00 -6.13 12.43
C THR A 20 13.50 -6.11 12.17
N VAL A 21 12.94 -4.94 11.88
CA VAL A 21 11.50 -4.75 11.69
C VAL A 21 11.13 -4.99 10.22
N LYS A 22 10.16 -5.86 10.00
CA LYS A 22 9.51 -6.13 8.72
C LYS A 22 8.13 -5.50 8.68
N PHE A 23 7.63 -5.30 7.47
CA PHE A 23 6.25 -4.89 7.22
C PHE A 23 5.55 -5.89 6.30
N ASN A 24 4.23 -5.95 6.41
CA ASN A 24 3.32 -6.54 5.43
C ASN A 24 2.29 -5.48 5.06
N LEU A 25 2.23 -5.11 3.78
CA LEU A 25 1.20 -4.25 3.21
C LEU A 25 0.17 -5.15 2.52
N SER A 26 -1.11 -4.97 2.85
CA SER A 26 -2.18 -5.72 2.20
C SER A 26 -3.43 -4.87 1.97
N ALA A 27 -4.22 -5.28 0.99
CA ALA A 27 -5.51 -4.69 0.68
C ALA A 27 -6.36 -5.67 -0.15
N TRP A 28 -7.67 -5.48 -0.13
CA TRP A 28 -8.59 -6.08 -1.09
C TRP A 28 -8.82 -5.07 -2.22
N LEU A 29 -8.43 -5.43 -3.45
CA LEU A 29 -8.43 -4.52 -4.59
C LEU A 29 -9.27 -5.09 -5.74
N GLY A 30 -9.96 -4.24 -6.48
CA GLY A 30 -10.71 -4.69 -7.64
C GLY A 30 -11.46 -3.57 -8.35
N GLY A 31 -12.59 -3.92 -8.94
CA GLY A 31 -13.39 -2.99 -9.72
C GLY A 31 -14.69 -3.62 -10.22
N TYR A 32 -15.25 -3.03 -11.27
CA TYR A 32 -16.58 -3.37 -11.78
C TYR A 32 -16.54 -4.13 -13.11
N SER A 33 -17.29 -5.23 -13.21
CA SER A 33 -17.52 -5.98 -14.46
C SER A 33 -16.21 -6.20 -15.25
N THR A 34 -16.21 -5.93 -16.54
CA THR A 34 -15.07 -6.07 -17.46
C THR A 34 -14.16 -4.84 -17.53
N GLN A 35 -14.36 -3.82 -16.69
CA GLN A 35 -13.61 -2.56 -16.80
C GLN A 35 -12.23 -2.67 -16.16
N ASP A 36 -11.21 -2.15 -16.85
CA ASP A 36 -9.82 -2.14 -16.39
C ASP A 36 -9.44 -0.96 -15.48
N ASP A 37 -10.44 -0.25 -14.98
CA ASP A 37 -10.30 0.67 -13.86
C ASP A 37 -9.69 -0.02 -12.64
N TYR A 38 -8.73 0.65 -11.99
CA TYR A 38 -7.99 0.03 -10.90
C TYR A 38 -7.59 1.02 -9.82
N VAL A 39 -7.16 0.48 -8.69
CA VAL A 39 -6.58 1.21 -7.57
C VAL A 39 -5.25 0.55 -7.17
N VAL A 40 -4.27 1.39 -6.84
CA VAL A 40 -2.98 0.97 -6.29
C VAL A 40 -2.84 1.57 -4.90
N VAL A 41 -2.43 0.73 -3.95
CA VAL A 41 -2.02 1.17 -2.62
C VAL A 41 -0.50 1.09 -2.53
N SER A 42 0.14 2.21 -2.26
CA SER A 42 1.59 2.33 -2.15
C SER A 42 2.00 2.76 -0.75
N LEU A 43 3.12 2.23 -0.27
CA LEU A 43 3.74 2.51 1.00
C LEU A 43 5.13 3.10 0.74
N THR A 44 5.41 4.25 1.33
CA THR A 44 6.73 4.88 1.33
C THR A 44 7.19 5.16 2.75
N PHE A 45 8.49 5.10 3.00
CA PHE A 45 9.08 5.45 4.29
C PHE A 45 9.83 6.79 4.19
N ALA A 46 9.87 7.53 5.29
CA ALA A 46 10.66 8.74 5.41
C ALA A 46 11.39 8.79 6.75
N ASP A 47 12.54 9.47 6.76
CA ASP A 47 13.33 9.73 7.95
C ASP A 47 12.74 10.87 8.82
N GLU A 48 13.44 11.24 9.90
CA GLU A 48 13.04 12.34 10.79
C GLU A 48 12.96 13.72 10.12
N ASN A 49 13.64 13.90 8.99
CA ASN A 49 13.66 15.13 8.21
C ASN A 49 12.62 15.11 7.08
N ASN A 50 11.71 14.13 7.07
CA ASN A 50 10.74 13.86 6.00
C ASN A 50 11.38 13.55 4.62
N GLN A 51 12.65 13.11 4.59
CA GLN A 51 13.26 12.62 3.36
C GLN A 51 12.78 11.20 3.09
N ILE A 52 12.28 10.94 1.89
CA ILE A 52 11.86 9.60 1.48
C ILE A 52 13.11 8.70 1.43
N ILE A 53 13.05 7.56 2.10
CA ILE A 53 14.12 6.57 2.15
C ILE A 53 13.64 5.19 1.73
N GLY A 54 14.54 4.43 1.10
CA GLY A 54 14.21 3.14 0.50
C GLY A 54 13.30 3.27 -0.72
N ASN A 55 12.79 2.12 -1.18
CA ASN A 55 11.91 2.05 -2.34
C ASN A 55 10.44 2.06 -1.90
N ALA A 56 9.59 2.71 -2.70
CA ALA A 56 8.16 2.56 -2.57
C ALA A 56 7.76 1.10 -2.81
N THR A 57 6.84 0.59 -2.00
CA THR A 57 6.29 -0.76 -2.13
C THR A 57 4.80 -0.67 -2.35
N SER A 58 4.22 -1.47 -3.25
CA SER A 58 2.80 -1.36 -3.59
C SER A 58 2.10 -2.69 -3.72
N VAL A 59 0.77 -2.64 -3.59
CA VAL A 59 -0.15 -3.71 -3.96
C VAL A 59 -1.11 -3.22 -5.04
N GLY A 60 -1.43 -4.10 -5.99
CA GLY A 60 -2.19 -3.77 -7.19
C GLY A 60 -1.28 -3.48 -8.39
N PRO A 61 -1.87 -3.23 -9.58
CA PRO A 61 -3.31 -3.18 -9.84
C PRO A 61 -3.99 -4.55 -9.74
N VAL A 62 -5.32 -4.53 -9.68
CA VAL A 62 -6.17 -5.69 -9.99
C VAL A 62 -7.06 -5.27 -11.16
N LEU A 63 -6.82 -5.88 -12.33
CA LEU A 63 -7.51 -5.58 -13.59
C LEU A 63 -8.72 -6.51 -13.81
N ALA A 64 -9.50 -6.30 -14.89
CA ALA A 64 -10.68 -7.12 -15.18
C ALA A 64 -10.34 -8.61 -15.31
N ASN A 65 -9.26 -8.92 -16.03
CA ASN A 65 -8.78 -10.30 -16.22
C ASN A 65 -8.39 -10.97 -14.89
N ASP A 66 -7.79 -10.24 -13.94
CA ASP A 66 -7.48 -10.80 -12.61
C ASP A 66 -8.75 -11.24 -11.89
N ARG A 67 -9.86 -10.53 -12.11
CA ARG A 67 -11.18 -10.77 -11.50
C ARG A 67 -12.02 -11.81 -12.27
N GLY A 68 -11.51 -12.33 -13.39
CA GLY A 68 -12.29 -13.16 -14.30
C GLY A 68 -13.53 -12.44 -14.83
N ASP A 69 -13.37 -11.15 -15.17
CA ASP A 69 -14.40 -10.30 -15.79
C ASP A 69 -15.67 -10.07 -14.93
N LYS A 70 -15.53 -10.16 -13.59
CA LYS A 70 -16.63 -10.01 -12.63
C LYS A 70 -16.35 -8.91 -11.62
N THR A 71 -17.40 -8.20 -11.18
CA THR A 71 -17.29 -7.29 -10.04
C THR A 71 -16.87 -8.05 -8.79
N SER A 72 -15.65 -7.81 -8.32
CA SER A 72 -15.10 -8.48 -7.13
C SER A 72 -13.88 -7.73 -6.61
N LEU A 73 -13.53 -7.99 -5.35
CA LEU A 73 -12.24 -7.64 -4.78
C LEU A 73 -11.36 -8.88 -4.67
N ILE A 74 -10.07 -8.73 -4.92
CA ILE A 74 -9.07 -9.77 -4.76
C ILE A 74 -8.02 -9.28 -3.77
N PHE A 75 -7.72 -10.13 -2.80
CA PHE A 75 -6.65 -9.86 -1.85
C PHE A 75 -5.29 -9.77 -2.55
N ARG A 76 -4.53 -8.74 -2.21
CA ARG A 76 -3.13 -8.56 -2.60
C ARG A 76 -2.34 -8.19 -1.35
N GLN A 77 -1.13 -8.74 -1.26
CA GLN A 77 -0.21 -8.40 -0.20
C GLN A 77 1.23 -8.42 -0.70
N THR A 78 2.09 -7.70 -0.01
CA THR A 78 3.53 -7.70 -0.20
C THR A 78 4.21 -7.45 1.14
N ASN A 79 5.48 -7.83 1.26
CA ASN A 79 6.26 -7.69 2.48
C ASN A 79 7.67 -7.19 2.19
N GLY A 80 8.32 -6.66 3.20
CA GLY A 80 9.68 -6.14 3.12
C GLY A 80 10.22 -5.74 4.48
N TYR A 81 11.44 -5.22 4.50
CA TYR A 81 12.03 -4.61 5.70
C TYR A 81 11.68 -3.14 5.77
N VAL A 82 11.40 -2.64 6.98
CA VAL A 82 11.36 -1.20 7.22
C VAL A 82 12.78 -0.66 7.03
N PRO A 83 13.00 0.38 6.19
CA PRO A 83 14.32 0.95 6.00
C PRO A 83 14.93 1.48 7.31
N VAL A 84 16.25 1.29 7.47
CA VAL A 84 17.02 1.87 8.58
C VAL A 84 16.81 3.38 8.60
N GLY A 85 16.55 3.96 9.78
CA GLY A 85 16.29 5.40 9.93
C GLY A 85 14.85 5.83 9.67
N ALA A 86 13.94 4.93 9.28
CA ALA A 86 12.54 5.30 9.06
C ALA A 86 11.89 5.78 10.36
N ARG A 87 11.17 6.91 10.27
CA ARG A 87 10.36 7.49 11.36
C ARG A 87 8.92 7.71 10.94
N PHE A 88 8.67 7.84 9.64
CA PHE A 88 7.32 7.93 9.11
C PHE A 88 7.10 6.88 8.04
N LEU A 89 5.85 6.45 7.93
CA LEU A 89 5.34 5.72 6.78
C LEU A 89 4.17 6.51 6.19
N THR A 90 4.08 6.57 4.86
CA THR A 90 2.94 7.18 4.17
C THR A 90 2.31 6.16 3.24
N LEU A 91 1.01 5.97 3.40
CA LEU A 91 0.18 5.22 2.47
C LEU A 91 -0.42 6.18 1.45
N PHE A 92 -0.32 5.82 0.17
CA PHE A 92 -0.99 6.48 -0.94
C PHE A 92 -1.99 5.52 -1.56
N VAL A 93 -3.20 5.98 -1.80
CA VAL A 93 -4.23 5.24 -2.53
C VAL A 93 -4.58 6.04 -3.77
N ILE A 94 -4.28 5.47 -4.94
CA ILE A 94 -4.44 6.12 -6.23
C ILE A 94 -5.40 5.29 -7.08
N PHE A 95 -6.54 5.90 -7.41
CA PHE A 95 -7.52 5.35 -8.35
C PHE A 95 -7.17 5.84 -9.76
N THR A 96 -7.08 4.90 -10.71
CA THR A 96 -6.80 5.20 -12.11
C THR A 96 -7.96 4.74 -12.96
N ARG A 97 -8.58 5.68 -13.67
CA ARG A 97 -9.64 5.40 -14.64
C ARG A 97 -9.03 4.93 -15.95
N ARG A 98 -9.55 3.85 -16.52
CA ARG A 98 -9.19 3.39 -17.87
C ARG A 98 -10.38 3.40 -18.83
N GLU A 99 -11.59 3.25 -18.31
CA GLU A 99 -12.82 3.19 -19.10
C GLU A 99 -13.91 4.09 -18.54
N GLY A 100 -14.89 4.43 -19.38
CA GLY A 100 -16.07 5.21 -18.98
C GLY A 100 -15.79 6.65 -18.52
N THR A 101 -16.75 7.22 -17.79
CA THR A 101 -16.73 8.62 -17.35
C THR A 101 -16.41 8.80 -15.86
N ILE A 102 -16.48 7.73 -15.06
CA ILE A 102 -16.13 7.70 -13.64
C ILE A 102 -15.13 6.57 -13.38
N SER A 103 -14.36 6.65 -12.29
CA SER A 103 -13.51 5.52 -11.93
C SER A 103 -14.29 4.48 -11.15
N ASN A 104 -14.19 3.22 -11.58
CA ASN A 104 -14.81 2.07 -10.89
C ASN A 104 -13.78 1.19 -10.16
N GLY A 105 -12.57 1.69 -9.92
CA GLY A 105 -11.61 1.03 -9.04
C GLY A 105 -12.14 0.98 -7.61
N ALA A 106 -11.94 -0.14 -6.92
CA ALA A 106 -12.43 -0.37 -5.57
C ALA A 106 -11.33 -0.93 -4.68
N VAL A 107 -11.26 -0.44 -3.45
CA VAL A 107 -10.33 -0.92 -2.40
C VAL A 107 -11.06 -1.03 -1.08
N ASP A 108 -10.76 -2.08 -0.33
CA ASP A 108 -11.23 -2.27 1.03
C ASP A 108 -10.12 -2.88 1.91
N ASN A 109 -10.27 -2.71 3.23
CA ASN A 109 -9.47 -3.35 4.27
C ASN A 109 -7.95 -3.22 4.02
N ILE A 110 -7.50 -1.98 3.81
CA ILE A 110 -6.08 -1.62 3.72
C ILE A 110 -5.44 -1.83 5.08
N ALA A 111 -4.40 -2.63 5.14
CA ALA A 111 -3.67 -2.91 6.38
C ALA A 111 -2.15 -2.86 6.18
N VAL A 112 -1.47 -2.33 7.19
CA VAL A 112 -0.02 -2.44 7.35
C VAL A 112 0.26 -3.08 8.71
N TYR A 113 0.93 -4.23 8.69
CA TYR A 113 1.37 -4.92 9.91
C TYR A 113 2.89 -4.82 10.03
N LEU A 114 3.38 -4.43 11.20
CA LEU A 114 4.79 -4.39 11.53
C LEU A 114 5.13 -5.56 12.47
N TYR A 115 6.20 -6.28 12.19
CA TYR A 115 6.62 -7.48 12.93
C TYR A 115 8.14 -7.66 12.89
N GLN A 116 8.69 -8.60 13.67
CA GLN A 116 10.11 -8.98 13.69
C GLN A 116 10.27 -10.40 13.13
#